data_AF-A0A9W9YPQ7-F1
#
_entry.id   AF-A0A9W9YPQ7-F1
#
_cell.length_a   1.000
_cell.length_b   1.000
_cell.length_c   1.000
_cell.angle_alpha   90.00
_cell.angle_beta   90.00
_cell.angle_gamma   90.00
#
_symmetry.space_group_name_H-M   'P 1'
#
loop_
_entity.id
_entity.type
_entity.pdbx_description
1 polymer ?
#
loop_
_entity_poly.entity_id
_entity_poly.type
_entity_poly.pdbx_seq_one_letter_code
_entity_poly.pdbx_strand_id
1 'polypeptide(L)'
;MTVVRTEGHHLYVELKDAEGNDIKATLRKEGHVGRDADSSSTSSSSSSSTSTASSLTSSSSSDSFASVTTATSSTSSSSQVTTLPTPDSNTVPIPDSNSNEKDSTEPEEKRVSTRPFLRHSRFLSKDEEAQKIPERVQIPDEDYLDVFVCNVHSTDNICINLSGDNYSEKLTALEQSMLCHYEEPSSEEALKINPGSIFALYSKDIHSEGLWYRVKVLKVKGDNVQIEYMDYGDTGMVPTSSLRSIPPRFLELPFQACTISLNGLPKTKNSEVVLKLKHMTLNKDLVAEVIKRVGNAVSVELFDTSSEVADININTMLRSLVIPDEEMVPVLPKAGEPIDAFVTYVTQEGHVFIQIPGGGATRLEELMEDISEHYSQPIKAAEFVSNPHTDKICCAKCSDGYWYRAIVTKVLPDRQVEVQYVDYGNTEELPIASLREPSRGIGHVNSLPFQALQCKLEGTEKES
;
A
#
# COMPACT_ATOMS: atom_id res chain seq x y z
N MET A 1 -26.77 -6.18 -8.48
CA MET A 1 -27.53 -7.40 -8.10
C MET A 1 -28.47 -7.08 -6.94
N THR A 2 -29.58 -7.80 -6.80
CA THR A 2 -30.43 -7.82 -5.60
C THR A 2 -30.83 -9.27 -5.29
N VAL A 3 -30.74 -9.69 -4.03
CA VAL A 3 -31.18 -11.03 -3.60
C VAL A 3 -32.69 -11.02 -3.38
N VAL A 4 -33.42 -11.91 -4.05
CA VAL A 4 -34.90 -12.00 -3.97
C VAL A 4 -35.33 -13.06 -2.94
N ARG A 5 -34.89 -14.31 -3.13
CA ARG A 5 -35.20 -15.44 -2.26
C ARG A 5 -34.08 -16.49 -2.23
N THR A 6 -34.11 -17.33 -1.21
CA THR A 6 -33.19 -18.46 -1.02
C THR A 6 -33.98 -19.73 -0.74
N GLU A 7 -33.78 -20.79 -1.53
CA GLU A 7 -34.52 -22.05 -1.38
C GLU A 7 -33.55 -23.24 -1.28
N GLY A 8 -33.40 -23.75 -0.06
CA GLY A 8 -32.37 -24.72 0.26
C GLY A 8 -30.99 -24.13 0.01
N HIS A 9 -30.29 -24.67 -1.00
CA HIS A 9 -28.97 -24.19 -1.43
C HIS A 9 -29.03 -23.28 -2.68
N HIS A 10 -30.22 -22.97 -3.20
CA HIS A 10 -30.36 -22.10 -4.37
C HIS A 10 -30.57 -20.63 -3.98
N LEU A 11 -29.74 -19.76 -4.54
CA LEU A 11 -29.85 -18.30 -4.45
C LEU A 11 -30.55 -17.75 -5.70
N TYR A 12 -31.65 -17.01 -5.54
CA TYR A 12 -32.38 -16.36 -6.63
C TYR A 12 -32.21 -14.84 -6.58
N VAL A 13 -31.85 -14.25 -7.71
CA VAL A 13 -31.41 -12.85 -7.81
C VAL A 13 -32.04 -12.11 -8.97
N GLU A 14 -32.20 -10.80 -8.79
CA GLU A 14 -32.36 -9.84 -9.88
C GLU A 14 -30.99 -9.27 -10.26
N LEU A 15 -30.67 -9.29 -11.56
CA LEU A 15 -29.50 -8.63 -12.12
C LEU A 15 -29.93 -7.40 -12.94
N LYS A 16 -29.12 -6.35 -12.83
CA LYS A 16 -29.22 -5.12 -13.60
C LYS A 16 -27.85 -4.79 -14.18
N ASP A 17 -27.81 -4.19 -15.37
CA ASP A 17 -26.59 -3.64 -15.95
C ASP A 17 -26.17 -2.32 -15.25
N ALA A 18 -25.06 -1.72 -15.69
CA ALA A 18 -24.54 -0.47 -15.13
C ALA A 18 -25.48 0.72 -15.37
N GLU A 19 -26.29 0.65 -16.42
CA GLU A 19 -27.33 1.60 -16.80
C GLU A 19 -28.63 1.41 -15.98
N GLY A 20 -28.75 0.32 -15.22
CA GLY A 20 -29.86 -0.02 -14.35
C GLY A 20 -31.02 -0.79 -15.01
N ASN A 21 -30.86 -1.24 -16.25
CA ASN A 21 -31.86 -2.07 -16.93
C ASN A 21 -31.90 -3.48 -16.33
N ASP A 22 -33.10 -4.02 -16.17
CA ASP A 22 -33.33 -5.40 -15.75
C ASP A 22 -32.90 -6.40 -16.85
N ILE A 23 -31.94 -7.27 -16.53
CA ILE A 23 -31.38 -8.28 -17.44
C ILE A 23 -32.45 -9.29 -17.88
N LYS A 24 -33.35 -9.71 -16.98
CA LYS A 24 -34.48 -10.60 -17.31
C LYS A 24 -35.46 -9.90 -18.25
N ALA A 25 -35.70 -8.61 -18.08
CA ALA A 25 -36.52 -7.83 -19.01
C ALA A 25 -35.90 -7.71 -20.40
N THR A 26 -34.56 -7.65 -20.51
CA THR A 26 -33.83 -7.71 -21.78
C THR A 26 -33.94 -9.10 -22.43
N LEU A 27 -33.64 -10.17 -21.70
CA LEU A 27 -33.77 -11.56 -22.19
C LEU A 27 -35.20 -11.90 -22.64
N ARG A 28 -36.23 -11.33 -21.99
CA ARG A 28 -37.64 -11.45 -22.40
C ARG A 28 -37.95 -10.72 -23.73
N LYS A 29 -37.34 -9.56 -23.99
CA LYS A 29 -37.52 -8.84 -25.27
C LYS A 29 -36.90 -9.60 -26.44
N GLU A 30 -35.77 -10.25 -26.21
CA GLU A 30 -35.06 -11.07 -27.20
C GLU A 30 -35.69 -12.45 -27.43
N GLY A 31 -36.62 -12.87 -26.56
CA GLY A 31 -37.33 -14.14 -26.67
C GLY A 31 -36.64 -15.33 -25.98
N HIS A 32 -35.56 -15.08 -25.22
CA HIS A 32 -34.81 -16.10 -24.47
C HIS A 32 -35.52 -16.55 -23.18
N VAL A 33 -36.53 -15.81 -22.72
CA VAL A 33 -37.37 -16.14 -21.55
C VAL A 33 -38.84 -16.07 -21.95
N GLY A 34 -39.65 -17.00 -21.43
CA GLY A 34 -41.09 -17.07 -21.72
C GLY A 34 -41.83 -15.77 -21.41
N ARG A 35 -42.83 -15.46 -22.25
CA ARG A 35 -43.79 -14.38 -22.01
C ARG A 35 -44.82 -14.86 -20.99
N ASP A 36 -45.04 -14.08 -19.94
CA ASP A 36 -46.15 -14.34 -19.01
C ASP A 36 -47.47 -14.34 -19.80
N ALA A 37 -48.33 -15.32 -19.54
CA ALA A 37 -49.56 -15.56 -20.30
C ALA A 37 -50.69 -14.60 -19.87
N ASP A 38 -50.51 -13.31 -20.15
CA ASP A 38 -51.41 -12.25 -19.71
C ASP A 38 -52.82 -12.42 -20.32
N SER A 39 -53.83 -12.55 -19.46
CA SER A 39 -55.11 -13.15 -19.82
C SER A 39 -56.06 -12.15 -20.49
N SER A 40 -55.97 -12.02 -21.82
CA SER A 40 -57.00 -11.34 -22.61
C SER A 40 -57.33 -12.10 -23.90
N SER A 41 -58.61 -12.45 -24.06
CA SER A 41 -59.09 -13.26 -25.19
C SER A 41 -59.53 -12.42 -26.38
N THR A 42 -58.92 -12.61 -27.54
CA THR A 42 -59.57 -12.38 -28.85
C THR A 42 -59.06 -13.37 -29.89
N SER A 43 -59.93 -13.79 -30.82
CA SER A 43 -59.68 -14.89 -31.76
C SER A 43 -59.57 -14.42 -33.20
N SER A 44 -58.52 -14.83 -33.93
CA SER A 44 -58.52 -14.81 -35.40
C SER A 44 -57.69 -15.94 -35.99
N SER A 45 -58.30 -16.62 -36.94
CA SER A 45 -57.90 -17.85 -37.62
C SER A 45 -56.60 -17.83 -38.44
N SER A 46 -55.87 -18.95 -38.34
CA SER A 46 -55.22 -19.71 -39.44
C SER A 46 -54.21 -19.06 -40.41
N SER A 47 -53.00 -19.62 -40.42
CA SER A 47 -52.31 -20.00 -41.67
C SER A 47 -51.33 -21.16 -41.41
N SER A 48 -51.38 -22.21 -42.21
CA SER A 48 -50.48 -23.38 -42.11
C SER A 48 -49.33 -23.30 -43.12
N SER A 49 -48.09 -23.50 -42.68
CA SER A 49 -46.92 -23.69 -43.56
C SER A 49 -45.94 -24.71 -42.97
N THR A 50 -45.67 -25.76 -43.74
CA THR A 50 -44.76 -26.87 -43.38
C THR A 50 -43.33 -26.62 -43.87
N SER A 51 -42.33 -27.16 -43.16
CA SER A 51 -40.93 -27.30 -43.56
C SER A 51 -40.16 -25.96 -43.75
N THR A 52 -38.84 -25.87 -43.57
CA THR A 52 -37.77 -26.89 -43.73
C THR A 52 -36.73 -26.87 -42.62
N ALA A 53 -36.08 -28.02 -42.38
CA ALA A 53 -34.80 -28.04 -41.68
C ALA A 53 -33.66 -27.62 -42.64
N SER A 54 -32.75 -26.77 -42.18
CA SER A 54 -31.54 -26.38 -42.92
C SER A 54 -30.38 -26.13 -41.96
N SER A 55 -29.51 -27.13 -41.80
CA SER A 55 -28.19 -26.96 -41.19
C SER A 55 -27.34 -26.04 -42.08
N LEU A 56 -26.48 -25.19 -41.50
CA LEU A 56 -25.16 -24.82 -42.06
C LEU A 56 -24.32 -24.00 -41.06
N THR A 57 -23.06 -24.42 -40.89
CA THR A 57 -21.86 -23.63 -40.53
C THR A 57 -21.93 -22.50 -39.49
N SER A 58 -21.39 -22.81 -38.31
CA SER A 58 -20.24 -22.12 -37.68
C SER A 58 -19.85 -20.70 -38.15
N SER A 59 -19.84 -19.75 -37.21
CA SER A 59 -18.95 -18.58 -37.23
C SER A 59 -18.46 -18.28 -35.81
N SER A 60 -17.16 -18.47 -35.55
CA SER A 60 -16.51 -18.14 -34.28
C SER A 60 -16.07 -16.68 -34.26
N SER A 61 -16.42 -15.94 -33.20
CA SER A 61 -15.94 -14.58 -32.94
C SER A 61 -15.52 -14.45 -31.48
N SER A 62 -14.22 -14.59 -31.22
CA SER A 62 -13.58 -14.43 -29.91
C SER A 62 -12.67 -13.20 -29.94
N ASP A 63 -13.21 -12.03 -29.62
CA ASP A 63 -12.44 -10.79 -29.52
C ASP A 63 -11.77 -10.71 -28.14
N SER A 64 -10.51 -11.13 -28.07
CA SER A 64 -9.65 -10.96 -26.90
C SER A 64 -8.95 -9.60 -26.95
N PHE A 65 -9.13 -8.79 -25.89
CA PHE A 65 -8.39 -7.53 -25.76
C PHE A 65 -6.96 -7.80 -25.24
N ALA A 66 -5.97 -7.16 -25.84
CA ALA A 66 -4.56 -7.49 -25.63
C ALA A 66 -3.81 -6.45 -24.79
N SER A 67 -3.07 -6.91 -23.78
CA SER A 67 -2.03 -6.12 -23.10
C SER A 67 -0.76 -6.06 -23.96
N VAL A 68 -0.22 -4.85 -24.17
CA VAL A 68 0.92 -4.63 -25.06
C VAL A 68 2.23 -4.53 -24.28
N THR A 69 3.20 -5.38 -24.62
CA THR A 69 4.61 -5.21 -24.22
C THR A 69 5.51 -5.30 -25.45
N THR A 70 6.36 -4.28 -25.64
CA THR A 70 7.26 -4.17 -26.80
C THR A 70 8.67 -4.64 -26.44
N ALA A 71 9.15 -5.68 -27.11
CA ALA A 71 10.55 -6.10 -27.02
C ALA A 71 11.44 -5.35 -28.03
N THR A 72 12.68 -5.03 -27.63
CA THR A 72 13.76 -4.64 -28.54
C THR A 72 14.97 -5.55 -28.34
N SER A 73 15.56 -6.00 -29.46
CA SER A 73 16.49 -7.13 -29.51
C SER A 73 17.95 -6.81 -29.17
N SER A 74 18.64 -7.81 -28.64
CA SER A 74 20.08 -7.84 -28.38
C SER A 74 20.97 -7.91 -29.64
N THR A 75 22.18 -7.36 -29.56
CA THR A 75 23.35 -7.79 -30.37
C THR A 75 24.61 -7.79 -29.52
N SER A 76 25.49 -8.77 -29.70
CA SER A 76 26.66 -9.03 -28.85
C SER A 76 27.98 -9.13 -29.64
N SER A 77 29.06 -8.55 -29.11
CA SER A 77 30.45 -8.85 -29.53
C SER A 77 31.45 -8.40 -28.45
N SER A 78 32.65 -8.99 -28.43
CA SER A 78 33.50 -9.03 -27.23
C SER A 78 34.90 -8.41 -27.38
N SER A 79 35.41 -7.89 -26.25
CA SER A 79 36.83 -7.87 -25.82
C SER A 79 37.93 -7.33 -26.76
N GLN A 80 38.63 -6.26 -26.34
CA GLN A 80 40.04 -6.33 -25.90
C GLN A 80 40.57 -5.00 -25.31
N VAL A 81 41.85 -4.96 -24.92
CA VAL A 81 42.53 -3.98 -24.04
C VAL A 81 43.55 -3.14 -24.85
N THR A 82 44.00 -1.96 -24.35
CA THR A 82 45.44 -1.52 -24.21
C THR A 82 45.72 0.00 -24.45
N THR A 83 46.34 0.64 -23.44
CA THR A 83 47.20 1.87 -23.40
C THR A 83 46.72 3.32 -23.66
N LEU A 84 47.23 4.18 -22.74
CA LEU A 84 47.55 5.63 -22.71
C LEU A 84 48.43 6.13 -23.90
N PRO A 85 48.54 7.47 -24.22
CA PRO A 85 49.22 8.46 -23.33
C PRO A 85 48.77 9.97 -23.35
N THR A 86 49.30 10.72 -22.37
CA THR A 86 49.38 12.20 -22.19
C THR A 86 50.75 12.75 -22.71
N PRO A 87 51.19 14.05 -22.57
CA PRO A 87 50.68 15.28 -21.91
C PRO A 87 50.48 16.47 -22.92
N ASP A 88 50.55 17.81 -22.69
CA ASP A 88 50.90 18.79 -21.62
C ASP A 88 49.94 20.04 -21.78
N SER A 89 49.73 21.05 -20.92
CA SER A 89 50.26 21.63 -19.65
C SER A 89 50.96 23.02 -19.73
N ASN A 90 50.64 23.91 -18.76
CA ASN A 90 51.19 25.27 -18.48
C ASN A 90 50.94 26.38 -19.57
N THR A 91 50.99 27.70 -19.29
CA THR A 91 51.44 28.49 -18.11
C THR A 91 50.65 29.82 -17.95
N VAL A 92 50.68 30.43 -16.75
CA VAL A 92 50.22 31.81 -16.43
C VAL A 92 51.37 32.84 -16.61
N PRO A 93 51.08 34.15 -16.78
CA PRO A 93 51.96 35.20 -16.26
C PRO A 93 51.27 36.36 -15.49
N ILE A 94 51.97 36.97 -14.54
CA ILE A 94 51.66 38.25 -13.87
C ILE A 94 52.94 39.11 -13.80
N PRO A 95 52.89 40.38 -14.22
CA PRO A 95 53.64 41.48 -13.56
C PRO A 95 52.87 42.83 -13.54
N ASP A 96 53.18 43.87 -12.75
CA ASP A 96 53.82 44.00 -11.42
C ASP A 96 53.51 45.45 -10.89
N SER A 97 54.29 45.99 -9.96
CA SER A 97 53.93 47.09 -9.05
C SER A 97 54.79 48.36 -9.24
N ASN A 98 54.22 49.58 -9.16
CA ASN A 98 54.60 50.64 -8.18
C ASN A 98 54.10 52.09 -8.42
N SER A 99 53.88 52.77 -7.28
CA SER A 99 54.14 54.21 -6.94
C SER A 99 53.53 55.41 -7.70
N ASN A 100 52.67 56.15 -6.97
CA ASN A 100 52.69 57.60 -6.69
C ASN A 100 52.73 58.68 -7.80
N GLU A 101 51.73 59.59 -7.78
CA GLU A 101 51.98 61.05 -7.82
C GLU A 101 50.89 61.86 -7.05
N LYS A 102 50.90 63.21 -7.11
CA LYS A 102 50.45 64.11 -6.02
C LYS A 102 49.07 64.79 -6.12
N ASP A 103 48.45 64.89 -4.95
CA ASP A 103 47.63 65.97 -4.36
C ASP A 103 47.56 67.34 -5.06
N SER A 104 46.36 67.93 -5.11
CA SER A 104 46.16 69.39 -5.05
C SER A 104 44.75 69.85 -4.58
N THR A 105 44.69 70.30 -3.32
CA THR A 105 43.89 71.44 -2.78
C THR A 105 42.37 71.56 -2.99
N GLU A 106 41.66 71.56 -1.85
CA GLU A 106 40.31 72.10 -1.58
C GLU A 106 40.28 73.67 -1.59
N PRO A 107 39.13 74.41 -1.54
CA PRO A 107 38.19 74.37 -0.39
C PRO A 107 36.67 74.62 -0.63
N GLU A 108 35.89 74.21 0.38
CA GLU A 108 34.55 74.69 0.85
C GLU A 108 33.46 75.18 -0.14
N GLU A 109 32.26 74.56 -0.04
CA GLU A 109 31.13 75.27 0.58
C GLU A 109 30.17 74.34 1.37
N LYS A 110 29.45 74.90 2.35
CA LYS A 110 28.91 74.18 3.52
C LYS A 110 27.53 73.56 3.32
N ARG A 111 27.31 72.34 3.86
CA ARG A 111 26.06 72.06 4.62
C ARG A 111 26.17 71.01 5.75
N VAL A 112 26.29 71.53 6.97
CA VAL A 112 25.93 70.97 8.30
C VAL A 112 25.43 69.51 8.38
N SER A 113 26.13 68.68 9.15
CA SER A 113 25.54 67.54 9.88
C SER A 113 26.16 67.43 11.28
N THR A 114 25.38 67.75 12.32
CA THR A 114 25.81 67.70 13.73
C THR A 114 25.35 66.40 14.39
N ARG A 115 26.29 65.60 14.92
CA ARG A 115 25.97 64.54 15.89
C ARG A 115 25.53 65.14 17.23
N PRO A 116 24.53 64.54 17.89
CA PRO A 116 24.53 64.51 19.35
C PRO A 116 24.21 63.12 19.95
N PHE A 117 25.09 62.69 20.85
CA PHE A 117 24.85 61.93 22.08
C PHE A 117 23.96 60.66 22.10
N LEU A 118 24.56 59.61 22.67
CA LEU A 118 23.89 58.50 23.35
C LEU A 118 22.82 58.99 24.35
N ARG A 119 21.61 58.43 24.30
CA ARG A 119 20.73 58.26 25.47
C ARG A 119 19.61 57.24 25.19
N HIS A 120 19.68 56.09 25.86
CA HIS A 120 18.59 55.15 26.13
C HIS A 120 17.60 54.88 24.98
N SER A 121 17.91 53.88 24.16
CA SER A 121 16.83 52.97 23.73
C SER A 121 16.16 52.42 24.99
N ARG A 122 14.83 52.35 24.98
CA ARG A 122 14.09 51.79 26.12
C ARG A 122 14.36 50.29 26.18
N PHE A 123 14.51 49.75 27.38
CA PHE A 123 14.38 48.31 27.58
C PHE A 123 13.03 47.87 27.00
N LEU A 124 13.05 46.91 26.08
CA LEU A 124 11.89 46.05 25.89
C LEU A 124 11.67 45.32 27.22
N SER A 125 10.42 45.22 27.66
CA SER A 125 10.10 44.44 28.87
C SER A 125 10.40 42.95 28.62
N LYS A 126 10.69 42.20 29.69
CA LYS A 126 10.94 40.74 29.64
C LYS A 126 9.64 39.94 29.45
N ASP A 127 8.79 40.38 28.54
CA ASP A 127 7.49 39.76 28.24
C ASP A 127 7.66 38.80 27.06
N GLU A 128 7.99 37.55 27.40
CA GLU A 128 7.86 36.35 26.56
C GLU A 128 8.48 36.41 25.16
N GLU A 129 9.81 36.31 25.10
CA GLU A 129 10.53 35.89 23.89
C GLU A 129 10.13 34.45 23.54
N ALA A 130 9.09 34.31 22.73
CA ALA A 130 8.47 33.03 22.40
C ALA A 130 9.48 32.11 21.70
N GLN A 131 9.63 30.90 22.24
CA GLN A 131 10.51 29.87 21.69
C GLN A 131 10.16 29.61 20.21
N LYS A 132 11.12 29.82 19.31
CA LYS A 132 10.97 29.50 17.89
C LYS A 132 11.01 27.99 17.69
N ILE A 133 9.83 27.36 17.75
CA ILE A 133 9.66 25.92 17.53
C ILE A 133 9.83 25.62 16.04
N PRO A 134 10.69 24.66 15.63
CA PRO A 134 10.83 24.26 14.24
C PRO A 134 9.67 23.36 13.81
N GLU A 135 9.49 23.23 12.50
CA GLU A 135 8.53 22.27 11.93
C GLU A 135 9.10 20.84 11.94
N ARG A 136 8.25 19.85 11.66
CA ARG A 136 8.73 18.49 11.33
C ARG A 136 9.43 18.52 9.97
N VAL A 137 10.39 17.63 9.75
CA VAL A 137 10.98 17.42 8.43
C VAL A 137 9.88 17.04 7.44
N GLN A 138 10.02 17.44 6.18
CA GLN A 138 9.05 17.12 5.13
C GLN A 138 9.54 15.89 4.40
N ILE A 139 8.65 14.91 4.15
CA ILE A 139 8.98 13.72 3.37
C ILE A 139 9.23 14.18 1.92
N PRO A 140 10.43 13.98 1.34
CA PRO A 140 10.77 14.50 0.01
C PRO A 140 9.88 13.88 -1.08
N ASP A 141 9.83 14.53 -2.25
CA ASP A 141 8.98 14.12 -3.37
C ASP A 141 9.72 13.13 -4.27
N GLU A 142 9.96 11.95 -3.71
CA GLU A 142 10.71 10.83 -4.29
C GLU A 142 9.86 9.55 -4.22
N ASP A 143 9.98 8.67 -5.21
CA ASP A 143 9.16 7.45 -5.34
C ASP A 143 9.58 6.34 -4.34
N TYR A 144 10.85 6.33 -3.93
CA TYR A 144 11.40 5.40 -2.94
C TYR A 144 12.18 6.19 -1.88
N LEU A 145 12.08 5.75 -0.63
CA LEU A 145 12.68 6.42 0.53
C LEU A 145 13.38 5.38 1.42
N ASP A 146 14.64 5.61 1.76
CA ASP A 146 15.31 4.88 2.84
C ASP A 146 14.83 5.43 4.19
N VAL A 147 14.23 4.56 5.03
CA VAL A 147 13.56 4.96 6.28
C VAL A 147 13.93 4.07 7.45
N PHE A 148 14.19 4.66 8.61
CA PHE A 148 14.31 3.95 9.88
C PHE A 148 12.98 4.02 10.65
N VAL A 149 12.39 2.87 10.99
CA VAL A 149 11.09 2.83 11.71
C VAL A 149 11.30 2.90 13.22
N CYS A 150 11.19 4.11 13.77
CA CYS A 150 11.36 4.38 15.20
C CYS A 150 10.12 4.07 16.06
N ASN A 151 8.90 4.13 15.53
CA ASN A 151 7.71 3.69 16.28
C ASN A 151 6.55 3.21 15.40
N VAL A 152 5.58 2.53 16.01
CA VAL A 152 4.32 2.10 15.39
C VAL A 152 3.16 2.36 16.35
N HIS A 153 2.13 3.05 15.88
CA HIS A 153 0.89 3.31 16.62
C HIS A 153 -0.35 2.69 15.97
N SER A 154 -0.36 2.56 14.65
CA SER A 154 -1.37 1.85 13.83
C SER A 154 -0.80 1.53 12.45
N THR A 155 -1.52 0.72 11.66
CA THR A 155 -1.24 0.55 10.22
C THR A 155 -1.25 1.88 9.44
N ASP A 156 -1.91 2.91 9.97
CA ASP A 156 -1.99 4.25 9.37
C ASP A 156 -1.25 5.35 10.14
N ASN A 157 -0.43 4.97 11.12
CA ASN A 157 0.46 5.85 11.86
C ASN A 157 1.68 5.04 12.32
N ILE A 158 2.63 4.91 11.41
CA ILE A 158 3.99 4.41 11.66
C ILE A 158 4.90 5.64 11.70
N CYS A 159 5.72 5.75 12.75
CA CYS A 159 6.69 6.81 12.90
C CYS A 159 8.03 6.38 12.30
N ILE A 160 8.58 7.24 11.44
CA ILE A 160 9.84 7.02 10.74
C ILE A 160 10.79 8.21 10.92
N ASN A 161 12.07 7.92 10.80
CA ASN A 161 13.10 8.87 10.41
C ASN A 161 13.50 8.60 8.95
N LEU A 162 13.87 9.65 8.22
CA LEU A 162 14.49 9.51 6.90
C LEU A 162 15.99 9.21 7.08
N SER A 163 16.57 8.36 6.24
CA SER A 163 17.98 7.98 6.32
C SER A 163 18.88 8.78 5.36
N GLY A 164 20.18 8.87 5.67
CA GLY A 164 21.21 9.52 4.85
C GLY A 164 21.69 10.89 5.35
N ASP A 165 22.72 11.43 4.69
CA ASP A 165 23.49 12.65 5.02
C ASP A 165 22.61 13.86 5.36
N ASN A 166 21.43 13.95 4.73
CA ASN A 166 20.53 15.06 4.90
C ASN A 166 19.63 14.99 6.14
N TYR A 167 19.58 13.84 6.81
CA TYR A 167 18.60 13.50 7.84
C TYR A 167 19.26 12.81 9.04
N SER A 168 19.54 11.50 8.96
CA SER A 168 20.04 10.71 10.09
C SER A 168 21.42 11.16 10.57
N GLU A 169 22.34 11.53 9.68
CA GLU A 169 23.65 12.09 10.10
C GLU A 169 23.51 13.41 10.87
N LYS A 170 22.55 14.26 10.48
CA LYS A 170 22.29 15.54 11.18
C LYS A 170 21.64 15.33 12.54
N LEU A 171 20.81 14.30 12.67
CA LEU A 171 20.26 13.87 13.96
C LEU A 171 21.38 13.38 14.89
N THR A 172 22.26 12.50 14.39
CA THR A 172 23.44 12.01 15.13
C THR A 172 24.37 13.16 15.55
N ALA A 173 24.62 14.13 14.67
CA ALA A 173 25.44 15.31 14.99
C ALA A 173 24.78 16.22 16.04
N LEU A 174 23.45 16.37 16.00
CA LEU A 174 22.68 17.09 17.02
C LEU A 174 22.78 16.39 18.39
N GLU A 175 22.61 15.08 18.44
CA GLU A 175 22.69 14.28 19.66
C GLU A 175 24.06 14.36 20.33
N GLN A 176 25.14 14.25 19.54
CA GLN A 176 26.51 14.46 20.02
C GLN A 176 26.71 15.89 20.56
N SER A 177 26.17 16.91 19.87
CA SER A 177 26.26 18.31 20.32
C SER A 177 25.43 18.58 21.59
N MET A 178 24.28 17.89 21.75
CA MET A 178 23.47 17.94 22.98
C MET A 178 24.18 17.24 24.14
N LEU A 179 24.78 16.05 23.92
CA LEU A 179 25.56 15.33 24.93
C LEU A 179 26.67 16.20 25.50
N CYS A 180 27.58 16.70 24.65
CA CYS A 180 28.70 17.53 25.11
C CYS A 180 28.24 18.83 25.80
N HIS A 181 27.05 19.37 25.48
CA HIS A 181 26.55 20.56 26.15
C HIS A 181 26.03 20.31 27.57
N TYR A 182 25.33 19.19 27.80
CA TYR A 182 24.74 18.91 29.10
C TYR A 182 25.66 18.10 30.04
N GLU A 183 26.82 17.65 29.55
CA GLU A 183 27.94 17.22 30.40
C GLU A 183 28.65 18.40 31.10
N GLU A 184 28.54 19.63 30.59
CA GLU A 184 29.12 20.82 31.22
C GLU A 184 28.29 21.27 32.45
N PRO A 185 28.92 21.52 33.62
CA PRO A 185 28.22 22.02 34.79
C PRO A 185 27.61 23.42 34.55
N SER A 186 26.29 23.47 34.52
CA SER A 186 25.50 24.71 34.35
C SER A 186 24.64 24.99 35.58
N SER A 187 24.29 26.26 35.77
CA SER A 187 23.39 26.69 36.87
C SER A 187 21.94 26.41 36.50
N GLU A 188 21.27 25.55 37.26
CA GLU A 188 19.87 25.20 37.00
C GLU A 188 18.92 26.38 37.33
N GLU A 189 18.41 27.04 36.29
CA GLU A 189 17.33 28.02 36.41
C GLU A 189 15.94 27.35 36.47
N ALA A 190 15.01 27.95 37.20
CA ALA A 190 13.66 27.42 37.37
C ALA A 190 12.85 27.50 36.06
N LEU A 191 12.55 26.34 35.46
CA LEU A 191 11.88 26.25 34.17
C LEU A 191 10.39 26.62 34.24
N LYS A 192 9.95 27.57 33.42
CA LYS A 192 8.52 27.85 33.17
C LYS A 192 7.96 26.80 32.21
N ILE A 193 7.50 25.67 32.75
CA ILE A 193 6.99 24.53 31.98
C ILE A 193 5.54 24.79 31.53
N ASN A 194 5.31 24.93 30.22
CA ASN A 194 3.99 25.11 29.62
C ASN A 194 3.72 24.02 28.55
N PRO A 195 2.46 23.59 28.35
CA PRO A 195 2.09 22.79 27.17
C PRO A 195 2.48 23.49 25.86
N GLY A 196 3.00 22.72 24.91
CA GLY A 196 3.51 23.18 23.62
C GLY A 196 5.00 23.50 23.60
N SER A 197 5.60 23.87 24.74
CA SER A 197 7.04 24.20 24.83
C SER A 197 7.94 22.98 24.66
N ILE A 198 9.12 23.21 24.08
CA ILE A 198 10.18 22.23 23.84
C ILE A 198 11.26 22.35 24.92
N PHE A 199 11.76 21.21 25.40
CA PHE A 199 12.84 21.08 26.38
C PHE A 199 13.82 19.99 25.93
N ALA A 200 14.95 19.89 26.62
CA ALA A 200 15.82 18.73 26.54
C ALA A 200 15.51 17.74 27.69
N LEU A 201 15.67 16.44 27.44
CA LEU A 201 15.53 15.38 28.43
C LEU A 201 16.63 14.34 28.24
N TYR A 202 17.33 13.96 29.31
CA TYR A 202 18.12 12.73 29.33
C TYR A 202 17.21 11.54 29.61
N SER A 203 17.25 10.51 28.75
CA SER A 203 16.46 9.29 28.93
C SER A 203 17.19 8.05 28.40
N LYS A 204 16.81 6.87 28.94
CA LYS A 204 17.24 5.55 28.49
C LYS A 204 16.09 4.72 27.85
N ASP A 205 14.94 5.36 27.60
CA ASP A 205 13.73 4.68 27.14
C ASP A 205 13.78 4.33 25.64
N ILE A 206 14.51 5.15 24.84
CA ILE A 206 14.72 4.92 23.41
C ILE A 206 16.08 4.21 23.20
N HIS A 207 17.18 4.84 23.65
CA HIS A 207 18.55 4.31 23.55
C HIS A 207 19.10 3.91 24.93
N SER A 208 19.63 2.69 25.04
CA SER A 208 20.03 2.05 26.31
C SER A 208 21.19 2.72 27.05
N GLU A 209 22.16 3.22 26.28
CA GLU A 209 23.30 4.04 26.64
C GLU A 209 22.86 5.38 27.26
N GLY A 210 21.69 5.85 26.84
CA GLY A 210 21.02 7.07 27.29
C GLY A 210 21.55 8.32 26.61
N LEU A 211 20.65 9.05 25.96
CA LEU A 211 20.95 10.24 25.16
C LEU A 211 20.11 11.44 25.61
N TRP A 212 20.42 12.61 25.08
CA TRP A 212 19.68 13.85 25.29
C TRP A 212 18.74 14.13 24.13
N TYR A 213 17.44 14.04 24.37
CA TYR A 213 16.39 14.18 23.36
C TYR A 213 15.73 15.55 23.40
N ARG A 214 15.20 15.98 22.25
CA ARG A 214 14.28 17.12 22.15
C ARG A 214 12.87 16.63 22.46
N VAL A 215 12.25 17.16 23.51
CA VAL A 215 10.92 16.73 23.97
C VAL A 215 9.95 17.88 24.04
N LYS A 216 8.71 17.66 23.59
CA LYS A 216 7.63 18.64 23.67
C LYS A 216 6.69 18.28 24.81
N VAL A 217 6.38 19.25 25.68
CA VAL A 217 5.39 19.05 26.74
C VAL A 217 3.99 19.04 26.13
N LEU A 218 3.32 17.90 26.17
CA LEU A 218 1.93 17.77 25.73
C LEU A 218 0.96 18.25 26.81
N LYS A 219 1.18 17.85 28.08
CA LYS A 219 0.30 18.15 29.22
C LYS A 219 1.11 18.20 30.52
N VAL A 220 0.72 19.06 31.45
CA VAL A 220 1.27 19.10 32.83
C VAL A 220 0.27 18.42 33.78
N LYS A 221 0.76 17.61 34.73
CA LYS A 221 -0.02 16.83 35.71
C LYS A 221 0.66 16.86 37.08
N GLY A 222 0.59 18.01 37.76
CA GLY A 222 1.38 18.26 38.97
C GLY A 222 2.88 18.23 38.66
N ASP A 223 3.66 17.52 39.47
CA ASP A 223 5.12 17.39 39.33
C ASP A 223 5.58 16.49 38.17
N ASN A 224 4.65 16.02 37.32
CA ASN A 224 4.94 15.22 36.12
C ASN A 224 4.37 15.87 34.86
N VAL A 225 5.05 15.68 33.74
CA VAL A 225 4.61 16.08 32.40
C VAL A 225 4.39 14.87 31.50
N GLN A 226 3.39 14.95 30.64
CA GLN A 226 3.30 14.09 29.47
C GLN A 226 4.11 14.74 28.35
N ILE A 227 5.02 13.99 27.72
CA ILE A 227 5.90 14.47 26.65
C ILE A 227 5.70 13.70 25.34
N GLU A 228 6.19 14.30 24.26
CA GLU A 228 6.43 13.70 22.93
C GLU A 228 7.94 13.82 22.62
N TYR A 229 8.60 12.71 22.27
CA TYR A 229 9.98 12.68 21.78
C TYR A 229 9.97 13.17 20.33
N MET A 230 10.42 14.40 20.08
CA MET A 230 10.13 15.08 18.82
C MET A 230 10.80 14.46 17.61
N ASP A 231 11.89 13.74 17.82
CA ASP A 231 12.67 13.08 16.78
C ASP A 231 12.35 11.57 16.65
N TYR A 232 11.49 11.01 17.51
CA TYR A 232 11.16 9.56 17.53
C TYR A 232 9.65 9.22 17.60
N GLY A 233 8.78 10.21 17.87
CA GLY A 233 7.33 10.04 17.95
C GLY A 233 6.79 9.43 19.26
N ASP A 234 7.65 8.76 20.05
CA ASP A 234 7.28 8.22 21.37
C ASP A 234 6.66 9.25 22.31
N THR A 235 5.80 8.77 23.22
CA THR A 235 5.24 9.62 24.29
C THR A 235 5.44 8.98 25.66
N GLY A 236 5.78 9.81 26.64
CA GLY A 236 6.15 9.37 27.99
C GLY A 236 5.53 10.23 29.08
N MET A 237 5.63 9.78 30.33
CA MET A 237 5.35 10.55 31.54
C MET A 237 6.66 10.70 32.31
N VAL A 238 7.16 11.93 32.50
CA VAL A 238 8.42 12.20 33.20
C VAL A 238 8.26 13.30 34.25
N PRO A 239 9.10 13.36 35.30
CA PRO A 239 9.08 14.45 36.27
C PRO A 239 9.38 15.81 35.64
N THR A 240 8.85 16.89 36.19
CA THR A 240 9.22 18.26 35.80
C THR A 240 10.71 18.55 35.98
N SER A 241 11.34 17.89 36.97
CA SER A 241 12.76 18.04 37.33
C SER A 241 13.75 17.30 36.40
N SER A 242 13.30 16.45 35.48
CA SER A 242 14.19 15.82 34.48
C SER A 242 14.34 16.64 33.19
N LEU A 243 13.51 17.66 32.98
CA LEU A 243 13.62 18.58 31.85
C LEU A 243 14.79 19.56 32.05
N ARG A 244 15.46 19.96 30.96
CA ARG A 244 16.42 21.07 30.91
C ARG A 244 16.04 22.06 29.81
N SER A 245 16.40 23.33 30.00
CA SER A 245 16.19 24.38 29.00
C SER A 245 16.96 24.06 27.72
N ILE A 246 16.29 24.05 26.55
CA ILE A 246 16.94 23.76 25.27
C ILE A 246 17.46 25.05 24.60
N PRO A 247 18.78 25.18 24.33
CA PRO A 247 19.34 26.30 23.59
C PRO A 247 18.75 26.42 22.17
N PRO A 248 18.54 27.66 21.64
CA PRO A 248 17.98 27.87 20.30
C PRO A 248 18.70 27.15 19.16
N ARG A 249 20.03 26.94 19.26
CA ARG A 249 20.81 26.20 18.24
C ARG A 249 20.34 24.75 18.03
N PHE A 250 19.77 24.11 19.07
CA PHE A 250 19.21 22.76 18.97
C PHE A 250 17.77 22.75 18.41
N LEU A 251 17.23 23.93 18.08
CA LEU A 251 15.95 24.12 17.39
C LEU A 251 16.14 24.56 15.92
N GLU A 252 17.38 24.56 15.41
CA GLU A 252 17.67 24.88 13.99
C GLU A 252 17.41 23.69 13.06
N LEU A 253 17.68 22.46 13.51
CA LEU A 253 17.30 21.24 12.78
C LEU A 253 15.77 21.02 12.89
N PRO A 254 15.05 20.72 11.79
CA PRO A 254 13.65 20.27 11.86
C PRO A 254 13.48 19.05 12.77
N PHE A 255 12.27 18.79 13.27
CA PHE A 255 11.98 17.59 14.05
C PHE A 255 11.94 16.35 13.13
N GLN A 256 12.75 15.34 13.43
CA GLN A 256 13.09 14.27 12.48
C GLN A 256 12.09 13.12 12.41
N ALA A 257 11.14 13.02 13.34
CA ALA A 257 10.07 12.03 13.26
C ALA A 257 8.96 12.49 12.30
N CYS A 258 8.61 11.62 11.36
CA CYS A 258 7.50 11.75 10.41
C CYS A 258 6.55 10.56 10.52
N THR A 259 5.30 10.72 10.06
CA THR A 259 4.29 9.66 10.10
C THR A 259 3.82 9.26 8.72
N ILE A 260 3.86 7.96 8.43
CA ILE A 260 3.38 7.33 7.18
C ILE A 260 2.23 6.36 7.46
N SER A 261 1.46 6.03 6.42
CA SER A 261 0.45 4.96 6.45
C SER A 261 0.77 3.83 5.47
N LEU A 262 0.44 2.59 5.81
CA LEU A 262 0.58 1.48 4.89
C LEU A 262 -0.55 1.50 3.84
N ASN A 263 -0.16 1.44 2.57
CA ASN A 263 -1.07 1.29 1.44
C ASN A 263 -1.73 -0.10 1.44
N GLY A 264 -2.97 -0.18 0.95
CA GLY A 264 -3.68 -1.46 0.81
C GLY A 264 -3.92 -2.20 2.13
N LEU A 265 -4.01 -1.49 3.26
CA LEU A 265 -4.32 -2.04 4.57
C LEU A 265 -5.41 -1.21 5.27
N PRO A 266 -6.35 -1.85 6.00
CA PRO A 266 -7.35 -1.12 6.77
C PRO A 266 -6.70 -0.43 7.98
N LYS A 267 -7.23 0.74 8.33
CA LYS A 267 -6.74 1.61 9.42
C LYS A 267 -7.07 0.97 10.78
N THR A 268 -6.10 0.31 11.43
CA THR A 268 -6.36 -0.47 12.64
C THR A 268 -5.34 -0.26 13.76
N LYS A 269 -5.83 -0.47 14.99
CA LYS A 269 -5.06 -0.53 16.26
C LYS A 269 -5.22 -1.89 16.95
N ASN A 270 -5.61 -2.93 16.21
CA ASN A 270 -5.60 -4.31 16.69
C ASN A 270 -4.21 -4.65 17.25
N SER A 271 -4.17 -5.14 18.50
CA SER A 271 -2.93 -5.40 19.23
C SER A 271 -2.05 -6.48 18.60
N GLU A 272 -2.63 -7.47 17.95
CA GLU A 272 -1.88 -8.55 17.28
C GLU A 272 -1.25 -8.04 15.98
N VAL A 273 -2.02 -7.32 15.17
CA VAL A 273 -1.53 -6.66 13.94
C VAL A 273 -0.43 -5.66 14.25
N VAL A 274 -0.61 -4.81 15.27
CA VAL A 274 0.40 -3.84 15.72
C VAL A 274 1.63 -4.54 16.31
N LEU A 275 1.48 -5.65 17.04
CA LEU A 275 2.60 -6.44 17.57
C LEU A 275 3.41 -7.11 16.44
N LYS A 276 2.73 -7.69 15.44
CA LYS A 276 3.39 -8.28 14.27
C LYS A 276 4.09 -7.23 13.41
N LEU A 277 3.43 -6.09 13.16
CA LEU A 277 4.03 -4.94 12.48
C LEU A 277 5.27 -4.45 13.23
N LYS A 278 5.19 -4.21 14.55
CA LYS A 278 6.37 -3.88 15.38
C LYS A 278 7.48 -4.92 15.26
N HIS A 279 7.18 -6.21 15.32
CA HIS A 279 8.17 -7.27 15.17
C HIS A 279 8.81 -7.31 13.77
N MET A 280 8.10 -6.85 12.73
CA MET A 280 8.62 -6.80 11.36
C MET A 280 9.37 -5.51 11.02
N THR A 281 9.03 -4.37 11.61
CA THR A 281 9.58 -3.06 11.22
C THR A 281 10.40 -2.35 12.29
N LEU A 282 10.07 -2.48 13.58
CA LEU A 282 10.57 -1.58 14.62
C LEU A 282 12.08 -1.71 14.79
N ASN A 283 12.78 -0.57 14.82
CA ASN A 283 14.23 -0.45 14.90
C ASN A 283 14.97 -1.12 13.72
N LYS A 284 14.43 -0.98 12.51
CA LYS A 284 15.09 -1.33 11.24
C LYS A 284 15.11 -0.16 10.28
N ASP A 285 16.17 -0.12 9.47
CA ASP A 285 16.18 0.51 8.16
C ASP A 285 15.40 -0.36 7.16
N LEU A 286 14.56 0.28 6.35
CA LEU A 286 13.67 -0.32 5.35
C LEU A 286 13.57 0.62 4.13
N VAL A 287 13.12 0.09 2.99
CA VAL A 287 12.73 0.91 1.84
C VAL A 287 11.22 1.15 1.86
N ALA A 288 10.79 2.38 1.66
CA ALA A 288 9.38 2.77 1.55
C ALA A 288 9.06 3.29 0.14
N GLU A 289 8.21 2.57 -0.59
CA GLU A 289 7.70 2.96 -1.91
C GLU A 289 6.46 3.84 -1.78
N VAL A 290 6.46 5.03 -2.38
CA VAL A 290 5.43 6.06 -2.22
C VAL A 290 4.28 5.87 -3.20
N ILE A 291 3.24 5.15 -2.77
CA ILE A 291 2.07 4.84 -3.61
C ILE A 291 1.10 6.03 -3.73
N LYS A 292 0.90 6.81 -2.65
CA LYS A 292 -0.08 7.92 -2.62
C LYS A 292 0.40 9.08 -1.74
N ARG A 293 0.39 10.31 -2.27
CA ARG A 293 0.65 11.56 -1.53
C ARG A 293 -0.58 12.46 -1.55
N VAL A 294 -1.03 12.93 -0.38
CA VAL A 294 -2.16 13.87 -0.22
C VAL A 294 -1.72 14.99 0.72
N GLY A 295 -1.12 16.04 0.14
CA GLY A 295 -0.37 17.03 0.91
C GLY A 295 0.78 16.35 1.66
N ASN A 296 0.83 16.55 2.98
CA ASN A 296 1.86 15.96 3.85
C ASN A 296 1.55 14.50 4.27
N ALA A 297 0.37 13.97 3.94
CA ALA A 297 0.05 12.57 4.22
C ALA A 297 0.59 11.67 3.10
N VAL A 298 1.46 10.72 3.46
CA VAL A 298 2.13 9.80 2.52
C VAL A 298 1.74 8.38 2.88
N SER A 299 1.26 7.62 1.89
CA SER A 299 0.92 6.21 2.01
C SER A 299 1.86 5.36 1.18
N VAL A 300 2.45 4.33 1.80
CA VAL A 300 3.59 3.57 1.26
C VAL A 300 3.40 2.06 1.29
N GLU A 301 4.14 1.34 0.47
CA GLU A 301 4.48 -0.06 0.71
C GLU A 301 5.86 -0.13 1.37
N LEU A 302 6.01 -0.88 2.48
CA LEU A 302 7.29 -1.06 3.16
C LEU A 302 7.94 -2.38 2.75
N PHE A 303 9.24 -2.33 2.44
CA PHE A 303 10.05 -3.47 2.04
C PHE A 303 11.23 -3.66 2.99
N ASP A 304 11.37 -4.87 3.54
CA ASP A 304 12.58 -5.30 4.21
C ASP A 304 13.54 -5.88 3.18
N THR A 305 14.56 -5.09 2.85
CA THR A 305 15.57 -5.38 1.82
C THR A 305 16.87 -5.95 2.42
N SER A 306 16.88 -6.33 3.71
CA SER A 306 18.07 -6.86 4.40
C SER A 306 18.45 -8.30 3.99
N SER A 307 17.93 -8.79 2.86
CA SER A 307 17.90 -10.20 2.47
C SER A 307 18.50 -10.37 1.07
N GLU A 308 19.66 -11.02 0.98
CA GLU A 308 20.37 -11.28 -0.29
C GLU A 308 19.59 -12.16 -1.30
N VAL A 309 18.45 -12.72 -0.90
CA VAL A 309 17.67 -13.70 -1.68
C VAL A 309 16.45 -13.08 -2.36
N ALA A 310 15.74 -12.19 -1.65
CA ALA A 310 14.53 -11.49 -2.08
C ALA A 310 14.13 -10.46 -1.01
N ASP A 311 13.58 -9.33 -1.46
CA ASP A 311 12.97 -8.31 -0.61
C ASP A 311 11.61 -8.77 -0.07
N ILE A 312 11.24 -8.34 1.15
CA ILE A 312 10.00 -8.76 1.80
C ILE A 312 9.02 -7.58 1.87
N ASN A 313 7.96 -7.59 1.07
CA ASN A 313 6.85 -6.64 1.18
C ASN A 313 6.09 -6.89 2.50
N ILE A 314 6.21 -5.95 3.44
CA ILE A 314 5.65 -6.00 4.78
C ILE A 314 4.12 -5.78 4.76
N ASN A 315 3.61 -4.99 3.81
CA ASN A 315 2.17 -4.77 3.66
C ASN A 315 1.47 -6.08 3.31
N THR A 316 1.93 -6.80 2.29
CA THR A 316 1.37 -8.10 1.86
C THR A 316 1.48 -9.16 2.97
N MET A 317 2.61 -9.22 3.68
CA MET A 317 2.76 -10.10 4.84
C MET A 317 1.73 -9.80 5.95
N LEU A 318 1.40 -8.51 6.17
CA LEU A 318 0.39 -8.10 7.15
C LEU A 318 -1.05 -8.28 6.65
N ARG A 319 -1.35 -8.10 5.36
CA ARG A 319 -2.71 -8.21 4.77
C ARG A 319 -3.42 -9.48 5.22
N SER A 320 -2.71 -10.61 5.24
CA SER A 320 -3.17 -11.92 5.74
C SER A 320 -3.65 -11.97 7.21
N LEU A 321 -3.34 -10.95 8.02
CA LEU A 321 -3.70 -10.82 9.44
C LEU A 321 -4.66 -9.66 9.73
N VAL A 322 -4.94 -8.79 8.74
CA VAL A 322 -5.80 -7.60 8.95
C VAL A 322 -7.15 -7.70 8.25
N ILE A 323 -7.30 -8.59 7.27
CA ILE A 323 -8.61 -9.02 6.74
C ILE A 323 -9.09 -10.18 7.63
N PRO A 324 -10.22 -10.04 8.36
CA PRO A 324 -10.80 -11.15 9.12
C PRO A 324 -11.26 -12.30 8.21
N ASP A 325 -11.21 -13.54 8.68
CA ASP A 325 -11.79 -14.70 7.97
C ASP A 325 -13.26 -14.47 7.58
N GLU A 326 -13.99 -13.72 8.41
CA GLU A 326 -15.39 -13.30 8.18
C GLU A 326 -15.56 -12.37 6.96
N GLU A 327 -14.55 -11.58 6.60
CA GLU A 327 -14.54 -10.71 5.41
C GLU A 327 -13.93 -11.40 4.17
N MET A 328 -13.33 -12.59 4.35
CA MET A 328 -12.83 -13.42 3.23
C MET A 328 -13.92 -14.27 2.58
N VAL A 329 -15.06 -14.49 3.24
CA VAL A 329 -16.23 -15.17 2.66
C VAL A 329 -17.04 -14.16 1.82
N PRO A 330 -17.49 -14.50 0.60
CA PRO A 330 -18.43 -13.65 -0.14
C PRO A 330 -19.76 -13.47 0.60
N VAL A 331 -19.94 -12.30 1.23
CA VAL A 331 -21.14 -11.99 2.02
C VAL A 331 -22.27 -11.50 1.11
N LEU A 332 -23.40 -12.20 1.15
CA LEU A 332 -24.63 -11.77 0.47
C LEU A 332 -25.33 -10.63 1.23
N PRO A 333 -25.92 -9.65 0.53
CA PRO A 333 -26.77 -8.63 1.14
C PRO A 333 -28.06 -9.28 1.68
N LYS A 334 -28.81 -8.57 2.54
CA LYS A 334 -30.13 -9.08 2.97
C LYS A 334 -31.09 -9.12 1.78
N ALA A 335 -32.12 -9.94 1.86
CA ALA A 335 -33.16 -9.99 0.82
C ALA A 335 -33.76 -8.58 0.59
N GLY A 336 -33.76 -8.14 -0.68
CA GLY A 336 -34.18 -6.79 -1.09
C GLY A 336 -33.10 -5.70 -1.00
N GLU A 337 -31.95 -5.92 -0.36
CA GLU A 337 -30.82 -4.99 -0.39
C GLU A 337 -30.01 -5.18 -1.70
N PRO A 338 -29.72 -4.10 -2.46
CA PRO A 338 -28.87 -4.19 -3.64
C PRO A 338 -27.38 -4.23 -3.28
N ILE A 339 -26.59 -4.93 -4.09
CA ILE A 339 -25.13 -4.98 -4.01
C ILE A 339 -24.53 -5.02 -5.42
N ASP A 340 -23.33 -4.49 -5.57
CA ASP A 340 -22.53 -4.68 -6.79
C ASP A 340 -21.97 -6.10 -6.83
N ALA A 341 -21.92 -6.70 -8.02
CA ALA A 341 -21.42 -8.05 -8.22
C ALA A 341 -20.96 -8.22 -9.68
N PHE A 342 -19.82 -8.89 -9.87
CA PHE A 342 -19.28 -9.20 -11.19
C PHE A 342 -19.79 -10.58 -11.61
N VAL A 343 -20.41 -10.68 -12.79
CA VAL A 343 -20.78 -11.97 -13.38
C VAL A 343 -19.53 -12.59 -14.02
N THR A 344 -19.08 -13.73 -13.49
CA THR A 344 -17.87 -14.42 -13.95
C THR A 344 -18.17 -15.48 -15.00
N TYR A 345 -19.30 -16.19 -14.87
CA TYR A 345 -19.68 -17.25 -15.80
C TYR A 345 -21.20 -17.47 -15.84
N VAL A 346 -21.71 -17.99 -16.96
CA VAL A 346 -23.11 -18.40 -17.13
C VAL A 346 -23.16 -19.76 -17.83
N THR A 347 -23.92 -20.70 -17.27
CA THR A 347 -24.05 -22.06 -17.81
C THR A 347 -25.22 -22.16 -18.81
N GLN A 348 -25.25 -23.23 -19.62
CA GLN A 348 -26.30 -23.45 -20.62
C GLN A 348 -27.68 -23.72 -19.98
N GLU A 349 -27.69 -24.13 -18.70
CA GLU A 349 -28.87 -24.36 -17.88
C GLU A 349 -29.43 -23.08 -17.25
N GLY A 350 -28.72 -21.94 -17.39
CA GLY A 350 -29.10 -20.65 -16.82
C GLY A 350 -28.63 -20.43 -15.37
N HIS A 351 -27.66 -21.20 -14.88
CA HIS A 351 -26.95 -20.86 -13.65
C HIS A 351 -25.98 -19.70 -13.93
N VAL A 352 -25.91 -18.75 -13.00
CA VAL A 352 -25.01 -17.59 -13.09
C VAL A 352 -24.03 -17.67 -11.92
N PHE A 353 -22.74 -17.52 -12.19
CA PHE A 353 -21.71 -17.40 -11.18
C PHE A 353 -21.27 -15.94 -11.05
N ILE A 354 -21.07 -15.52 -9.80
CA ILE A 354 -20.73 -14.14 -9.46
C ILE A 354 -19.61 -14.07 -8.44
N GLN A 355 -18.83 -13.00 -8.50
CA GLN A 355 -17.98 -12.51 -7.40
C GLN A 355 -18.62 -11.26 -6.77
N ILE A 356 -18.46 -11.10 -5.46
CA ILE A 356 -18.93 -9.91 -4.72
C ILE A 356 -17.70 -9.11 -4.25
N PRO A 357 -17.62 -7.79 -4.46
CA PRO A 357 -16.52 -6.96 -3.96
C PRO A 357 -16.41 -7.02 -2.43
N GLY A 358 -15.21 -7.31 -1.92
CA GLY A 358 -14.94 -7.47 -0.49
C GLY A 358 -13.53 -8.00 -0.23
N GLY A 359 -13.19 -8.25 1.03
CA GLY A 359 -11.84 -8.72 1.44
C GLY A 359 -11.43 -10.01 0.74
N GLY A 360 -12.37 -10.95 0.55
CA GLY A 360 -12.14 -12.18 -0.19
C GLY A 360 -11.79 -11.96 -1.67
N ALA A 361 -12.43 -10.99 -2.34
CA ALA A 361 -12.14 -10.67 -3.74
C ALA A 361 -10.78 -9.98 -3.90
N THR A 362 -10.45 -9.02 -3.02
CA THR A 362 -9.11 -8.40 -3.03
C THR A 362 -8.00 -9.43 -2.72
N ARG A 363 -8.23 -10.36 -1.78
CA ARG A 363 -7.24 -11.41 -1.50
C ARG A 363 -7.19 -12.49 -2.60
N LEU A 364 -8.21 -12.60 -3.47
CA LEU A 364 -8.14 -13.43 -4.67
C LEU A 364 -7.17 -12.86 -5.71
N GLU A 365 -7.20 -11.54 -5.95
CA GLU A 365 -6.32 -10.87 -6.91
C GLU A 365 -4.84 -11.17 -6.57
N GLU A 366 -4.45 -10.94 -5.31
CA GLU A 366 -3.12 -11.24 -4.79
C GLU A 366 -2.78 -12.75 -4.84
N LEU A 367 -3.74 -13.61 -4.51
CA LEU A 367 -3.57 -15.07 -4.55
C LEU A 367 -3.37 -15.58 -6.00
N MET A 368 -3.99 -14.95 -6.99
CA MET A 368 -3.78 -15.27 -8.40
C MET A 368 -2.37 -14.86 -8.86
N GLU A 369 -1.83 -13.75 -8.34
CA GLU A 369 -0.42 -13.37 -8.54
C GLU A 369 0.54 -14.36 -7.86
N ASP A 370 0.33 -14.68 -6.57
CA ASP A 370 1.11 -15.69 -5.81
C ASP A 370 1.13 -17.07 -6.51
N ILE A 371 -0.03 -17.52 -7.03
CA ILE A 371 -0.16 -18.76 -7.82
C ILE A 371 0.60 -18.66 -9.15
N SER A 372 0.48 -17.52 -9.85
CA SER A 372 1.13 -17.28 -11.15
C SER A 372 2.65 -17.30 -11.02
N GLU A 373 3.20 -16.59 -10.04
CA GLU A 373 4.65 -16.57 -9.79
C GLU A 373 5.15 -17.95 -9.39
N HIS A 374 4.53 -18.62 -8.41
CA HIS A 374 5.00 -19.93 -7.92
C HIS A 374 5.06 -20.97 -9.03
N TYR A 375 4.05 -21.04 -9.92
CA TYR A 375 4.02 -21.99 -11.04
C TYR A 375 4.63 -21.47 -12.36
N SER A 376 5.25 -20.28 -12.36
CA SER A 376 6.19 -19.87 -13.42
C SER A 376 7.53 -20.61 -13.32
N GLN A 377 7.88 -21.05 -12.10
CA GLN A 377 9.16 -21.67 -11.77
C GLN A 377 9.26 -23.15 -12.24
N PRO A 378 10.48 -23.72 -12.34
CA PRO A 378 10.68 -25.10 -12.73
C PRO A 378 9.91 -26.10 -11.83
N ILE A 379 8.98 -26.83 -12.44
CA ILE A 379 8.02 -27.72 -11.77
C ILE A 379 8.73 -28.80 -10.95
N LYS A 380 8.38 -28.94 -9.67
CA LYS A 380 8.93 -29.98 -8.79
C LYS A 380 8.04 -31.23 -8.88
N ALA A 381 8.65 -32.41 -8.95
CA ALA A 381 7.92 -33.68 -9.06
C ALA A 381 6.89 -33.92 -7.93
N ALA A 382 7.15 -33.36 -6.73
CA ALA A 382 6.26 -33.44 -5.57
C ALA A 382 5.03 -32.50 -5.64
N GLU A 383 4.97 -31.59 -6.62
CA GLU A 383 3.85 -30.66 -6.80
C GLU A 383 2.76 -31.23 -7.74
N PHE A 384 2.94 -32.40 -8.36
CA PHE A 384 1.91 -33.04 -9.19
C PHE A 384 0.82 -33.72 -8.35
N VAL A 385 -0.44 -33.57 -8.75
CA VAL A 385 -1.56 -34.33 -8.16
C VAL A 385 -1.37 -35.83 -8.46
N SER A 386 -1.09 -36.60 -7.42
CA SER A 386 -0.79 -38.04 -7.51
C SER A 386 -2.04 -38.92 -7.42
N ASN A 387 -3.09 -38.46 -6.73
CA ASN A 387 -4.35 -39.17 -6.56
C ASN A 387 -5.56 -38.20 -6.75
N PRO A 388 -5.95 -37.90 -8.00
CA PRO A 388 -7.14 -37.12 -8.28
C PRO A 388 -8.40 -37.92 -7.90
N HIS A 389 -9.34 -37.23 -7.27
CA HIS A 389 -10.65 -37.75 -6.83
C HIS A 389 -11.63 -36.58 -6.80
N THR A 390 -12.93 -36.85 -6.90
CA THR A 390 -13.97 -35.82 -6.72
C THR A 390 -13.80 -35.12 -5.36
N ASP A 391 -14.13 -33.84 -5.31
CA ASP A 391 -13.96 -32.90 -4.19
C ASP A 391 -12.50 -32.57 -3.85
N LYS A 392 -11.51 -33.05 -4.62
CA LYS A 392 -10.11 -32.66 -4.42
C LYS A 392 -9.87 -31.22 -4.88
N ILE A 393 -9.53 -30.35 -3.92
CA ILE A 393 -8.95 -29.03 -4.18
C ILE A 393 -7.51 -29.18 -4.73
N CYS A 394 -7.20 -28.38 -5.74
CA CYS A 394 -5.91 -28.29 -6.41
C CYS A 394 -5.72 -26.92 -7.08
N CYS A 395 -4.55 -26.68 -7.66
CA CYS A 395 -4.37 -25.63 -8.67
C CYS A 395 -4.41 -26.29 -10.06
N ALA A 396 -5.16 -25.73 -11.01
CA ALA A 396 -5.30 -26.27 -12.35
C ALA A 396 -4.88 -25.23 -13.39
N LYS A 397 -4.14 -25.65 -14.42
CA LYS A 397 -3.82 -24.81 -15.55
C LYS A 397 -4.98 -24.82 -16.54
N CYS A 398 -5.56 -23.65 -16.80
CA CYS A 398 -6.66 -23.45 -17.74
C CYS A 398 -6.16 -23.37 -19.19
N SER A 399 -7.06 -23.61 -20.13
CA SER A 399 -6.87 -23.45 -21.58
C SER A 399 -6.41 -22.05 -22.01
N ASP A 400 -6.66 -21.01 -21.21
CA ASP A 400 -6.14 -19.64 -21.42
C ASP A 400 -4.62 -19.50 -21.16
N GLY A 401 -4.00 -20.49 -20.49
CA GLY A 401 -2.58 -20.50 -20.14
C GLY A 401 -2.23 -20.04 -18.73
N TYR A 402 -3.21 -19.63 -17.91
CA TYR A 402 -3.03 -19.22 -16.51
C TYR A 402 -3.32 -20.36 -15.52
N TRP A 403 -2.90 -20.19 -14.28
CA TRP A 403 -3.09 -21.14 -13.18
C TRP A 403 -4.14 -20.60 -12.21
N TYR A 404 -5.14 -21.41 -11.90
CA TYR A 404 -6.28 -21.03 -11.04
C TYR A 404 -6.47 -22.07 -9.93
N ARG A 405 -7.16 -21.68 -8.85
CA ARG A 405 -7.70 -22.65 -7.90
C ARG A 405 -8.85 -23.43 -8.53
N ALA A 406 -8.87 -24.73 -8.31
CA ALA A 406 -9.92 -25.59 -8.83
C ALA A 406 -10.28 -26.72 -7.85
N ILE A 407 -11.48 -27.26 -8.02
CA ILE A 407 -11.93 -28.50 -7.39
C ILE A 407 -12.21 -29.52 -8.47
N VAL A 408 -11.70 -30.74 -8.32
CA VAL A 408 -12.00 -31.85 -9.23
C VAL A 408 -13.46 -32.26 -9.02
N THR A 409 -14.30 -32.07 -10.03
CA THR A 409 -15.71 -32.47 -10.00
C THR A 409 -15.87 -33.93 -10.45
N LYS A 410 -15.13 -34.35 -11.48
CA LYS A 410 -15.14 -35.72 -12.01
C LYS A 410 -13.74 -36.21 -12.34
N VAL A 411 -13.46 -37.48 -12.06
CA VAL A 411 -12.31 -38.20 -12.65
C VAL A 411 -12.78 -38.94 -13.88
N LEU A 412 -12.08 -38.76 -15.01
CA LEU A 412 -12.50 -39.23 -16.33
C LEU A 412 -11.53 -40.32 -16.84
N PRO A 413 -11.88 -41.03 -17.93
CA PRO A 413 -10.95 -41.93 -18.62
C PRO A 413 -9.67 -41.26 -19.12
N ASP A 414 -8.71 -42.06 -19.57
CA ASP A 414 -7.49 -41.62 -20.28
C ASP A 414 -6.66 -40.52 -19.59
N ARG A 415 -6.72 -40.50 -18.25
CA ARG A 415 -6.04 -39.52 -17.36
C ARG A 415 -6.52 -38.08 -17.52
N GLN A 416 -7.79 -37.89 -17.88
CA GLN A 416 -8.49 -36.61 -17.82
C GLN A 416 -9.19 -36.41 -16.47
N VAL A 417 -9.50 -35.16 -16.12
CA VAL A 417 -10.44 -34.77 -15.07
C VAL A 417 -11.37 -33.69 -15.60
N GLU A 418 -12.58 -33.60 -15.05
CA GLU A 418 -13.36 -32.37 -15.06
C GLU A 418 -13.04 -31.60 -13.78
N VAL A 419 -12.80 -30.30 -13.89
CA VAL A 419 -12.63 -29.40 -12.74
C VAL A 419 -13.56 -28.21 -12.83
N GLN A 420 -13.91 -27.64 -11.68
CA GLN A 420 -14.51 -26.32 -11.59
C GLN A 420 -13.51 -25.33 -10.99
N TYR A 421 -13.37 -24.15 -11.60
CA TYR A 421 -12.56 -23.07 -11.06
C TYR A 421 -13.32 -22.37 -9.94
N VAL A 422 -12.94 -22.62 -8.69
CA VAL A 422 -13.78 -22.33 -7.50
C VAL A 422 -14.03 -20.84 -7.25
N ASP A 423 -13.26 -19.98 -7.91
CA ASP A 423 -13.35 -18.52 -7.78
C ASP A 423 -14.04 -17.84 -8.97
N TYR A 424 -14.31 -18.58 -10.06
CA TYR A 424 -14.90 -18.05 -11.30
C TYR A 424 -16.14 -18.84 -11.76
N GLY A 425 -16.31 -20.08 -11.30
CA GLY A 425 -17.50 -20.91 -11.49
C GLY A 425 -17.55 -21.73 -12.79
N ASN A 426 -16.72 -21.41 -13.78
CA ASN A 426 -16.59 -22.18 -15.02
C ASN A 426 -15.92 -23.55 -14.80
N THR A 427 -16.18 -24.46 -15.73
CA THR A 427 -15.63 -25.84 -15.71
C THR A 427 -14.85 -26.15 -16.98
N GLU A 428 -13.79 -26.95 -16.87
CA GLU A 428 -12.97 -27.41 -18.00
C GLU A 428 -12.59 -28.90 -17.82
N GLU A 429 -12.57 -29.66 -18.92
CA GLU A 429 -11.99 -31.01 -18.96
C GLU A 429 -10.51 -30.93 -19.37
N LEU A 430 -9.60 -31.39 -18.50
CA LEU A 430 -8.16 -31.23 -18.70
C LEU A 430 -7.33 -32.38 -18.11
N PRO A 431 -6.09 -32.61 -18.59
CA PRO A 431 -5.28 -33.73 -18.14
C PRO A 431 -4.87 -33.60 -16.68
N ILE A 432 -4.75 -34.73 -15.96
CA ILE A 432 -4.20 -34.76 -14.60
C ILE A 432 -2.80 -34.12 -14.51
N ALA A 433 -2.03 -34.15 -15.62
CA ALA A 433 -0.73 -33.48 -15.73
C ALA A 433 -0.78 -31.93 -15.66
N SER A 434 -1.96 -31.34 -15.88
CA SER A 434 -2.24 -29.90 -15.72
C SER A 434 -2.69 -29.53 -14.29
N LEU A 435 -2.76 -30.48 -13.36
CA LEU A 435 -3.07 -30.23 -11.95
C LEU A 435 -1.82 -30.14 -11.09
N ARG A 436 -1.85 -29.29 -10.05
CA ARG A 436 -0.83 -29.20 -9.01
C ARG A 436 -1.44 -29.25 -7.61
N GLU A 437 -0.69 -29.86 -6.70
CA GLU A 437 -0.92 -29.71 -5.27
C GLU A 437 -0.52 -28.28 -4.84
N PRO A 438 -1.31 -27.60 -3.99
CA PRO A 438 -0.89 -26.35 -3.37
C PRO A 438 0.37 -26.58 -2.52
N SER A 439 1.46 -25.90 -2.88
CA SER A 439 2.75 -26.11 -2.22
C SER A 439 2.78 -25.43 -0.83
N ARG A 440 3.79 -25.73 0.00
CA ARG A 440 4.01 -25.01 1.26
C ARG A 440 4.31 -23.51 1.07
N GLY A 441 4.81 -23.09 -0.09
CA GLY A 441 5.06 -21.67 -0.38
C GLY A 441 3.75 -20.90 -0.53
N ILE A 442 2.82 -21.46 -1.30
CA ILE A 442 1.47 -20.92 -1.53
C ILE A 442 0.43 -21.62 -0.65
N GLY A 443 0.77 -21.94 0.60
CA GLY A 443 -0.11 -22.73 1.49
C GLY A 443 -1.47 -22.07 1.77
N HIS A 444 -1.53 -20.74 1.64
CA HIS A 444 -2.73 -19.92 1.79
C HIS A 444 -3.75 -20.07 0.63
N VAL A 445 -3.40 -20.78 -0.45
CA VAL A 445 -4.35 -21.26 -1.49
C VAL A 445 -5.55 -21.96 -0.87
N ASN A 446 -5.35 -22.66 0.25
CA ASN A 446 -6.40 -23.42 0.94
C ASN A 446 -7.09 -22.64 2.07
N SER A 447 -6.67 -21.42 2.41
CA SER A 447 -7.28 -20.61 3.48
C SER A 447 -8.32 -19.62 2.97
N LEU A 448 -8.20 -19.13 1.73
CA LEU A 448 -9.22 -18.28 1.13
C LEU A 448 -10.51 -19.11 0.87
N PRO A 449 -11.71 -18.65 1.27
CA PRO A 449 -12.98 -19.25 0.85
C PRO A 449 -13.15 -19.23 -0.68
N PHE A 450 -14.06 -20.03 -1.23
CA PHE A 450 -14.37 -19.99 -2.67
C PHE A 450 -15.10 -18.69 -3.01
N GLN A 451 -14.60 -17.93 -4.00
CA GLN A 451 -15.08 -16.58 -4.30
C GLN A 451 -16.23 -16.53 -5.31
N ALA A 452 -16.47 -17.59 -6.08
CA ALA A 452 -17.65 -17.68 -6.94
C ALA A 452 -18.86 -18.19 -6.17
N LEU A 453 -19.92 -17.38 -6.12
CA LEU A 453 -21.24 -17.80 -5.67
C LEU A 453 -22.09 -18.23 -6.87
N GLN A 454 -22.75 -19.38 -6.78
CA GLN A 454 -23.73 -19.82 -7.78
C GLN A 454 -25.12 -19.28 -7.45
N CYS A 455 -25.77 -18.66 -8.44
CA CYS A 455 -27.14 -18.15 -8.35
C CYS A 455 -27.97 -18.49 -9.60
N LYS A 456 -29.25 -18.11 -9.57
CA LYS A 456 -30.19 -18.18 -10.68
C LYS A 456 -30.89 -16.82 -10.83
N LEU A 457 -31.22 -16.45 -12.07
CA LEU A 457 -32.11 -15.31 -12.31
C LEU A 457 -33.52 -15.63 -11.80
N GLU A 458 -34.12 -14.69 -11.08
CA GLU A 458 -35.43 -14.91 -10.47
C GLU A 458 -36.53 -15.09 -11.53
N GLY A 459 -37.32 -16.16 -11.43
CA GLY A 459 -38.40 -16.46 -12.37
C GLY A 459 -37.94 -16.59 -13.83
N THR A 460 -36.74 -17.14 -14.07
CA THR A 460 -36.37 -17.79 -15.35
C THR A 460 -36.39 -19.31 -15.24
N GLU A 461 -37.01 -19.84 -14.18
CA GLU A 461 -37.29 -21.26 -14.04
C GLU A 461 -38.23 -21.75 -15.16
N LYS A 462 -38.03 -23.00 -15.60
CA LYS A 462 -38.95 -23.65 -16.54
C LYS A 462 -40.14 -24.17 -15.74
N GLU A 463 -41.36 -23.75 -16.09
CA GLU A 463 -42.56 -24.46 -15.66
C GLU A 463 -42.48 -25.93 -16.11
N SER A 464 -42.78 -26.85 -15.19
CA SER A 464 -42.48 -28.29 -15.29
C SER A 464 -43.68 -29.14 -15.71
#